data_AF-A0A8S8Z0S3-F1
#
_entry.id   AF-A0A8S8Z0S3-F1
#
_cell.length_a   1.000
_cell.length_b   1.000
_cell.length_c   1.000
_cell.angle_alpha   90.00
_cell.angle_beta   90.00
_cell.angle_gamma   90.00
#
_symmetry.space_group_name_H-M   'P 1'
#
loop_
_entity.id
_entity.type
_entity.pdbx_description
1 polymer ?
#
loop_
_entity_poly.entity_id
_entity_poly.type
_entity_poly.pdbx_seq_one_letter_code
_entity_poly.pdbx_strand_id
1 'polypeptide(L)' 'MVDFHGFELPIWYSSIQEEHLSTRAAAGLFDVSHMGFFRFSGEGRALMAE' A
#
# COMPACT_ATOMS: atom_id res chain seq x y z
N MET A 1 4.52 -13.38 -9.00
CA MET A 1 3.70 -12.20 -9.35
C MET A 1 2.31 -12.66 -9.72
N VAL A 2 1.29 -11.91 -9.33
CA VAL A 2 -0.14 -12.22 -9.55
C VAL A 2 -0.86 -10.95 -9.99
N ASP A 3 -1.85 -11.11 -10.86
CA ASP A 3 -2.76 -10.04 -11.22
C ASP A 3 -3.65 -9.68 -10.02
N PHE A 4 -3.55 -8.43 -9.58
CA PHE A 4 -4.38 -7.87 -8.53
C PHE A 4 -5.05 -6.61 -9.06
N HIS A 5 -6.29 -6.75 -9.54
CA HIS A 5 -7.08 -5.67 -10.14
C HIS A 5 -6.34 -4.91 -11.27
N GLY A 6 -5.60 -5.62 -12.12
CA GLY A 6 -4.85 -5.04 -13.24
C GLY A 6 -3.44 -4.54 -12.86
N PHE A 7 -3.01 -4.72 -11.61
CA PHE A 7 -1.63 -4.48 -11.17
C PHE A 7 -0.91 -5.80 -10.99
N GLU A 8 0.32 -5.89 -11.51
CA GLU A 8 1.17 -7.04 -11.28
C GLU A 8 1.90 -6.89 -9.95
N LEU A 9 1.44 -7.62 -8.93
CA LEU A 9 1.98 -7.53 -7.57
C LEU A 9 2.44 -8.90 -7.05
N PRO A 10 3.48 -8.95 -6.20
CA PRO A 10 3.82 -10.17 -5.48
C PRO A 10 2.85 -10.36 -4.30
N ILE A 11 2.30 -11.58 -4.15
CA ILE A 11 1.54 -11.94 -2.94
C ILE A 11 2.48 -12.09 -1.73
N TRP A 12 3.70 -12.57 -1.99
CA TRP A 12 4.79 -12.74 -1.04
C TRP A 12 6.11 -12.81 -1.84
N TYR A 13 7.20 -12.39 -1.20
CA TYR A 13 8.57 -12.50 -1.70
C TYR A 13 9.30 -13.73 -1.14
N SER A 14 8.98 -14.14 0.08
CA SER A 14 9.56 -15.28 0.80
C SER A 14 8.47 -16.26 1.22
N SER A 15 7.76 -15.99 2.32
CA SER A 15 6.56 -16.70 2.74
C SER A 15 5.65 -15.80 3.54
N ILE A 16 4.34 -16.11 3.54
CA ILE A 16 3.35 -15.36 4.32
C ILE A 16 3.70 -15.31 5.82
N GLN A 17 4.23 -16.40 6.37
CA GLN A 17 4.53 -16.50 7.79
C GLN A 17 5.77 -15.68 8.15
N GLU A 18 6.83 -15.79 7.36
CA GLU A 18 8.08 -15.06 7.60
C GLU A 18 7.88 -13.55 7.48
N GLU A 19 7.19 -13.10 6.43
CA GLU A 19 6.90 -11.67 6.22
C GLU A 19 5.99 -11.10 7.33
N HIS A 20 5.00 -11.88 7.77
CA HIS A 20 4.15 -11.52 8.90
C HIS A 20 4.97 -11.37 10.19
N LEU A 21 5.81 -12.36 10.52
CA LEU A 21 6.63 -12.34 11.72
C LEU A 21 7.68 -11.21 11.69
N SER A 22 8.31 -10.96 10.55
CA SER A 22 9.25 -9.86 10.37
C SER A 22 8.61 -8.48 10.62
N THR A 23 7.41 -8.27 10.07
CA THR A 23 6.63 -7.03 10.30
C THR A 23 6.21 -6.88 11.76
N ARG A 24 5.88 -7.98 12.44
CA ARG A 24 5.49 -7.98 13.86
C ARG A 24 6.65 -7.72 14.81
N ALA A 25 7.83 -8.27 14.51
CA ALA A 25 8.99 -8.21 15.39
C ALA A 25 9.92 -7.03 15.11
N ALA A 26 9.92 -6.49 13.88
CA ALA A 26 10.82 -5.42 13.47
C ALA A 26 10.16 -4.43 12.48
N ALA A 27 10.18 -4.74 11.18
CA ALA A 27 9.68 -3.87 10.12
C ALA A 27 9.34 -4.67 8.86
N GLY A 28 8.43 -4.16 8.04
CA GLY A 28 8.08 -4.70 6.72
C GLY A 28 8.00 -3.59 5.67
N LEU A 29 8.35 -3.91 4.42
CA LEU A 29 8.21 -3.02 3.27
C LEU A 29 7.11 -3.55 2.36
N PHE A 30 6.16 -2.68 2.00
CA PHE A 30 4.99 -3.03 1.21
C PHE A 30 4.87 -2.10 0.02
N ASP A 31 4.71 -2.67 -1.18
CA ASP A 31 4.32 -1.90 -2.36
C ASP A 31 2.80 -1.65 -2.35
N VAL A 32 2.43 -0.43 -1.96
CA VAL A 32 1.04 0.05 -1.93
C VAL A 32 0.76 1.07 -3.04
N SER A 33 1.60 1.10 -4.08
CA SER A 33 1.50 2.09 -5.17
C SER A 33 0.21 1.98 -6.00
N HIS A 34 -0.49 0.85 -5.93
CA HIS A 34 -1.81 0.66 -6.54
C HIS A 34 -2.92 1.47 -5.85
N MET A 35 -2.67 2.05 -4.66
CA MET A 35 -3.62 2.94 -3.99
C MET A 35 -3.74 4.28 -4.72
N GLY A 36 -4.95 4.81 -4.79
CA GLY A 36 -5.18 6.18 -5.27
C GLY A 36 -4.52 7.21 -4.35
N PHE A 37 -3.74 8.12 -4.93
CA PHE A 37 -3.16 9.25 -4.21
C PHE A 37 -3.84 10.56 -4.62
N PHE A 38 -4.48 11.22 -3.66
CA PHE A 38 -5.17 12.49 -3.88
C PHE A 38 -4.49 13.60 -3.07
N ARG A 39 -4.21 14.73 -3.74
CA ARG A 39 -3.66 15.93 -3.10
C ARG A 39 -4.61 17.08 -3.30
N PHE A 40 -5.08 17.66 -2.20
CA PHE A 40 -5.95 18.84 -2.19
C PHE A 40 -5.15 20.08 -1.78
N SER A 41 -5.36 21.22 -2.45
CA SER A 41 -4.71 22.50 -2.12
C SER A 41 -5.59 23.70 -2.45
N GLY A 42 -5.62 24.71 -1.57
CA GLY A 42 -6.30 26.00 -1.75
C GLY A 42 -6.15 26.90 -0.51
N GLU A 43 -6.25 28.23 -0.66
CA GLU A 43 -6.09 29.20 0.44
C GLU A 43 -7.35 29.40 1.32
N GLY A 44 -8.50 28.81 0.93
CA GLY A 44 -9.76 28.98 1.66
C GLY A 44 -10.69 27.80 1.51
N ARG A 45 -11.15 27.29 2.67
CA ARG A 45 -12.06 26.17 2.92
C ARG A 45 -11.53 24.80 2.47
N ALA A 46 -11.21 23.98 3.48
CA ALA A 46 -10.91 22.57 3.34
C ALA A 46 -11.99 21.88 2.49
N LEU A 47 -11.60 21.48 1.28
CA LEU A 47 -12.36 20.54 0.48
C LEU A 47 -12.29 19.20 1.20
N MET A 48 -13.39 18.84 1.87
CA MET A 48 -13.64 17.48 2.31
C MET A 48 -13.76 16.64 1.03
N ALA A 49 -12.86 15.67 0.86
CA ALA A 49 -13.03 14.64 -0.14
C ALA A 49 -14.06 13.65 0.41
N GLU A 50 -15.23 13.55 -0.22
CA GLU A 50 -16.12 12.39 -0.08
C GLU A 50 -15.52 11.17 -0.79
#